data_AF-A0A534UTN0-F1
#
_entry.id   AF-A0A534UTN0-F1
#
_cell.length_a   1.000
_cell.length_b   1.000
_cell.length_c   1.000
_cell.angle_alpha   90.00
_cell.angle_beta   90.00
_cell.angle_gamma   90.00
#
_symmetry.space_group_name_H-M   'P 1'
#
loop_
_entity.id
_entity.type
_entity.pdbx_description
1 polymer ?
#
loop_
_entity_poly.entity_id
_entity_poly.type
_entity_poly.pdbx_seq_one_letter_code
_entity_poly.pdbx_strand_id
1 'polypeptide(L)'
;MYHPGDYAYLEDLPRRFVCRVVEADSFGADASMGQLLKLAPLGGPWPPGTMLVRLSSAVRPAEDVLHAGRGAMRGMGVATDHEERTPSRGQNQSHEAP
;
A
#
# COMPACT_ATOMS: atom_id res chain seq x y z
N MET A 1 5.96 -13.12 13.11
CA MET A 1 4.75 -13.95 13.36
C MET A 1 3.55 -13.21 12.79
N TYR A 2 2.58 -13.96 12.30
CA TYR A 2 1.33 -13.43 11.76
C TYR A 2 0.30 -13.26 12.87
N HIS A 3 -0.57 -12.26 12.71
CA HIS A 3 -1.70 -11.95 13.57
C HIS A 3 -2.99 -11.91 12.74
N PRO A 4 -4.16 -12.16 13.36
CA PRO A 4 -5.44 -11.91 12.72
C PRO A 4 -5.54 -10.48 12.17
N GLY A 5 -5.91 -10.35 10.89
CA GLY A 5 -5.96 -9.07 10.17
C GLY A 5 -4.77 -8.83 9.23
N ASP A 6 -3.65 -9.52 9.42
CA ASP A 6 -2.50 -9.42 8.53
C ASP A 6 -2.84 -9.92 7.12
N TYR A 7 -2.09 -9.45 6.14
CA TYR A 7 -2.19 -9.92 4.77
C TYR A 7 -0.95 -10.74 4.41
N ALA A 8 -1.17 -11.83 3.68
CA ALA A 8 -0.11 -12.73 3.25
C ALA A 8 -0.36 -13.26 1.84
N TYR A 9 0.71 -13.54 1.11
CA TYR A 9 0.69 -14.26 -0.15
C TYR A 9 0.93 -15.75 0.08
N LEU A 10 0.18 -16.60 -0.62
CA LEU A 10 0.48 -18.02 -0.74
C LEU A 10 1.70 -18.23 -1.66
N GLU A 11 2.74 -18.89 -1.17
CA GLU A 11 3.94 -19.27 -1.97
C GLU A 11 3.92 -20.71 -2.46
N ASP A 12 3.03 -21.55 -1.93
CA ASP A 12 2.86 -22.94 -2.33
C ASP A 12 2.13 -23.11 -3.67
N LEU A 13 1.70 -22.00 -4.28
CA LEU A 13 0.94 -21.99 -5.52
C LEU A 13 1.71 -21.27 -6.64
N PRO A 14 1.49 -21.66 -7.91
CA PRO A 14 2.17 -21.06 -9.06
C PRO A 14 1.79 -19.59 -9.30
N ARG A 15 0.67 -19.14 -8.73
CA ARG A 15 0.24 -17.74 -8.74
C ARG A 15 0.18 -17.23 -7.30
N ARG A 16 0.60 -15.97 -7.10
CA ARG A 16 0.49 -15.28 -5.82
C ARG A 16 -0.94 -14.84 -5.59
N PHE A 17 -1.56 -15.37 -4.55
CA PHE A 17 -2.90 -14.95 -4.11
C PHE A 17 -2.80 -14.28 -2.75
N VAL A 18 -3.39 -13.08 -2.64
CA VAL A 18 -3.48 -12.36 -1.36
C VAL A 18 -4.57 -13.00 -0.52
N CYS A 19 -4.23 -13.32 0.71
CA CYS A 19 -5.16 -13.78 1.72
C CYS A 19 -5.07 -12.89 2.97
N ARG A 20 -6.18 -12.74 3.68
CA ARG A 20 -6.21 -12.16 5.02
C ARG A 20 -6.08 -13.27 6.06
N VAL A 21 -5.23 -13.07 7.06
CA VAL A 21 -5.14 -13.94 8.23
C VAL A 21 -6.39 -13.74 9.07
N VAL A 22 -7.13 -14.83 9.28
CA VAL A 22 -8.32 -14.86 10.14
C VAL A 22 -7.92 -15.36 11.52
N GLU A 23 -7.04 -16.36 11.58
CA GLU A 23 -6.59 -16.99 12.82
C GLU A 23 -5.14 -17.44 12.66
N ALA A 24 -4.37 -17.39 13.75
CA ALA A 24 -2.97 -17.78 13.78
C ALA A 24 -2.69 -18.56 15.07
N ASP A 25 -2.59 -19.88 14.93
CA ASP A 25 -2.30 -20.80 16.02
C ASP A 25 -0.81 -21.08 16.06
N SER A 26 -0.15 -20.74 17.15
CA SER A 26 1.29 -20.97 17.31
C SER A 26 1.52 -22.37 17.89
N PHE A 27 2.50 -23.09 17.37
CA PHE A 27 2.87 -24.42 17.85
C PHE A 27 4.38 -24.62 17.83
N GLY A 28 4.89 -25.45 18.73
CA GLY A 28 6.32 -25.81 18.80
C GLY A 28 6.88 -25.91 20.21
N ALA A 29 7.72 -26.94 20.41
CA ALA A 29 8.85 -26.98 21.35
C ALA A 29 9.90 -25.93 20.96
N ASP A 30 10.59 -25.28 21.91
CA ASP A 30 11.95 -24.72 21.72
C ASP A 30 12.24 -23.92 20.41
N ALA A 31 13.30 -24.28 19.66
CA ALA A 31 13.83 -23.54 18.51
C ALA A 31 13.01 -23.74 17.22
N SER A 32 12.02 -24.64 17.24
CA SER A 32 11.18 -25.00 16.09
C SER A 32 9.77 -24.44 16.23
N MET A 33 9.67 -23.13 16.47
CA MET A 33 8.38 -22.44 16.63
C MET A 33 7.78 -22.11 15.26
N GLY A 34 6.58 -22.62 14.99
CA GLY A 34 5.81 -22.40 13.76
C GLY A 34 4.42 -21.87 14.04
N GLN A 35 3.69 -21.48 12.99
CA GLN A 35 2.27 -21.12 13.11
C GLN A 35 1.44 -21.82 12.05
N LEU A 36 0.23 -22.22 12.43
CA LEU A 36 -0.82 -22.69 11.55
C LEU A 36 -1.80 -21.53 11.35
N LEU A 37 -1.99 -21.11 10.10
CA LEU A 37 -2.78 -19.95 9.75
C LEU A 37 -4.07 -20.38 9.06
N LYS A 38 -5.18 -19.79 9.50
CA LYS A 38 -6.44 -19.81 8.75
C LYS A 38 -6.55 -18.53 7.96
N LEU A 39 -6.71 -18.66 6.64
CA LEU A 39 -6.58 -17.60 5.67
C LEU A 39 -7.88 -17.47 4.87
N ALA A 40 -8.41 -16.26 4.78
CA ALA A 40 -9.50 -15.92 3.88
C ALA A 40 -8.90 -15.36 2.57
N PRO A 41 -9.03 -16.05 1.43
CA PRO A 41 -8.53 -15.56 0.16
C PRO A 41 -9.35 -14.33 -0.28
N LEU A 42 -8.65 -13.26 -0.70
CA LEU A 42 -9.31 -12.05 -1.24
C LEU A 42 -9.63 -12.16 -2.73
N GLY A 43 -9.12 -13.20 -3.38
CA GLY A 43 -9.34 -13.51 -4.78
C GLY A 43 -8.74 -14.86 -5.12
N GLY A 44 -8.94 -15.31 -6.36
CA GLY A 44 -8.48 -16.61 -6.83
C GLY A 44 -9.63 -17.55 -7.20
N PRO A 45 -9.32 -18.83 -7.49
CA PRO A 45 -10.29 -19.78 -8.03
C PRO A 45 -11.22 -20.37 -6.98
N TRP A 46 -11.10 -19.95 -5.71
CA TRP A 46 -11.85 -20.54 -4.62
C TRP A 46 -13.27 -19.99 -4.52
N PRO A 47 -14.26 -20.83 -4.17
CA PRO A 47 -15.60 -20.38 -3.88
C PRO A 47 -15.63 -19.34 -2.73
N PRO A 48 -16.63 -18.43 -2.72
CA PRO A 48 -16.85 -17.51 -1.61
C PRO A 48 -17.00 -18.26 -0.28
N GLY A 49 -16.38 -17.74 0.78
CA GLY A 49 -16.40 -18.36 2.11
C GLY A 49 -15.37 -19.49 2.31
N THR A 50 -14.54 -19.79 1.32
CA THR A 50 -13.43 -20.74 1.48
C THR A 50 -12.44 -20.25 2.52
N MET A 51 -12.06 -21.15 3.43
CA MET A 51 -10.97 -20.92 4.39
C MET A 51 -9.79 -21.84 4.04
N LEU A 52 -8.63 -21.24 3.81
CA LEU A 52 -7.41 -21.96 3.52
C LEU A 52 -6.60 -22.15 4.81
N VAL A 53 -6.08 -23.35 5.03
CA VAL A 53 -5.23 -23.65 6.18
C VAL A 53 -3.81 -23.88 5.69
N ARG A 54 -2.85 -23.09 6.20
CA ARG A 54 -1.44 -23.14 5.78
C ARG A 54 -0.49 -22.90 6.93
N LEU A 55 0.72 -23.44 6.80
CA LEU A 55 1.81 -23.13 7.71
C LEU A 55 2.39 -21.75 7.40
N SER A 56 2.93 -21.09 8.41
CA SER A 56 3.64 -19.81 8.27
C SER A 56 4.82 -19.87 7.29
N SER A 57 5.37 -21.07 7.05
CA SER A 57 6.43 -21.31 6.06
C SER A 57 5.95 -21.34 4.60
N ALA A 58 4.65 -21.54 4.37
CA ALA A 58 4.04 -21.57 3.04
C ALA A 58 3.50 -20.19 2.60
N VAL A 59 3.75 -19.15 3.40
CA VAL A 59 3.24 -17.80 3.15
C VAL A 59 4.30 -16.73 3.35
N ARG A 60 4.15 -15.62 2.63
CA ARG A 60 4.95 -14.40 2.83
C ARG A 60 4.09 -13.22 3.25
N PRO A 61 4.60 -12.31 4.09
CA PRO A 61 3.89 -11.09 4.45
C PRO A 61 3.61 -10.26 3.21
N ALA A 62 2.42 -9.70 3.13
CA ALA A 62 2.00 -8.78 2.08
C ALA A 62 2.14 -7.34 2.56
N GLU A 63 3.37 -6.96 2.91
CA GLU A 63 3.74 -5.67 3.50
C GLU A 63 3.51 -4.46 2.54
N ASP A 64 3.27 -4.72 1.26
CA ASP A 64 3.08 -3.69 0.21
C ASP A 64 1.61 -3.42 -0.17
N VAL A 65 0.63 -4.05 0.49
CA VAL A 65 -0.80 -3.87 0.10
C VAL A 65 -1.32 -2.46 0.44
N LEU A 66 -0.69 -1.76 1.38
CA LEU A 66 -1.10 -0.40 1.81
C LEU A 66 -0.45 0.74 1.00
N HIS A 67 0.68 0.51 0.31
CA HIS A 67 1.33 1.56 -0.49
C HIS A 67 0.77 1.64 -1.92
N ALA A 68 0.25 0.54 -2.46
CA ALA A 68 -0.38 0.51 -3.79
C ALA A 68 -1.71 1.29 -3.87
N GLY A 69 -2.38 1.56 -2.74
CA GLY A 69 -3.67 2.26 -2.71
C GLY A 69 -3.61 3.79 -2.57
N ARG A 70 -2.42 4.37 -2.28
CA ARG A 70 -2.29 5.81 -1.97
C ARG A 70 -1.51 6.63 -2.99
N GLY A 71 -0.91 5.99 -3.99
CA GLY A 71 -0.13 6.64 -5.05
C GLY A 71 -0.94 7.10 -6.28
N ALA A 72 -2.16 6.57 -6.50
CA ALA A 72 -2.91 6.77 -7.74
C ALA A 72 -3.74 8.07 -7.82
N MET A 73 -3.70 8.93 -6.80
CA MET A 73 -4.52 10.16 -6.71
C MET A 73 -3.70 11.46 -6.52
N ARG A 74 -2.39 11.44 -6.85
CA ARG A 74 -1.51 12.63 -6.72
C ARG A 74 -1.00 13.19 -8.06
N GLY A 75 -1.72 12.91 -9.15
CA GLY A 75 -1.33 13.29 -10.51
C GLY A 75 -2.46 13.85 -11.37
N MET A 76 -3.52 14.42 -10.78
CA MET A 76 -4.54 15.15 -11.54
C MET A 76 -4.32 16.64 -11.29
N GLY A 77 -3.92 17.33 -12.37
CA GLY A 77 -3.26 18.62 -12.33
C GLY A 77 -4.10 19.79 -11.83
N VAL A 78 -3.38 20.80 -11.35
CA VAL A 78 -3.79 22.20 -11.50
C VAL A 78 -2.70 22.83 -12.35
N ALA A 79 -2.99 22.97 -13.64
CA ALA A 79 -2.31 23.93 -14.49
C ALA A 79 -2.60 25.31 -13.91
N THR A 80 -1.59 25.96 -13.35
CA THR A 80 -1.66 27.39 -13.07
C THR A 80 -1.48 28.14 -14.38
N ASP A 81 -2.61 28.38 -15.06
CA ASP A 81 -2.75 29.40 -16.09
C ASP A 81 -3.32 30.67 -15.42
N HIS A 82 -2.41 31.59 -15.11
CA HIS A 82 -2.58 33.04 -14.87
C HIS A 82 -1.28 33.46 -14.19
N GLU A 83 -0.50 34.41 -14.68
CA GLU A 83 -0.93 35.81 -14.70
C GLU A 83 -0.01 36.61 -15.63
N GLU A 84 -0.54 36.99 -16.80
CA GLU A 84 -0.09 38.18 -17.50
C GLU A 84 -0.83 39.38 -16.90
N ARG A 85 -0.13 40.32 -16.26
CA ARG A 85 -0.46 41.76 -16.38
C ARG A 85 0.57 42.68 -15.71
N THR A 86 1.42 43.27 -16.54
CA THR A 86 1.81 44.67 -16.36
C THR A 86 0.57 45.57 -16.49
N PRO A 87 0.47 46.69 -15.73
CA PRO A 87 0.93 47.94 -16.33
C PRO A 87 1.64 48.92 -15.38
N SER A 88 2.56 49.63 -16.03
CA SER A 88 3.13 50.97 -15.82
C SER A 88 2.45 51.92 -14.83
N ARG A 89 3.28 52.54 -13.96
CA ARG A 89 3.13 53.95 -13.59
C ARG A 89 4.51 54.58 -13.39
N GLY A 90 4.88 55.44 -14.33
CA GLY A 90 6.08 56.26 -14.27
C GLY A 90 5.88 57.57 -13.50
N GLN A 91 6.93 58.40 -13.59
CA GLN A 91 7.11 59.78 -13.13
C GLN A 91 7.51 59.91 -11.65
N ASN A 92 8.46 60.74 -11.23
CA ASN A 92 9.42 61.68 -11.86
C ASN A 92 10.11 62.32 -10.65
N GLN A 93 11.44 62.47 -10.59
CA GLN A 93 12.15 63.62 -9.99
C GLN A 93 13.56 63.63 -10.61
N SER A 94 13.78 64.34 -11.73
CA SER A 94 14.20 65.76 -11.82
C SER A 94 15.71 65.96 -11.64
N HIS A 95 16.37 66.35 -12.73
CA HIS A 95 17.66 67.04 -12.77
C HIS A 95 17.72 68.23 -11.81
N GLU A 96 18.90 68.59 -11.28
CA GLU A 96 19.71 69.76 -11.71
C GLU A 96 20.95 69.93 -10.81
N ALA A 97 22.04 70.45 -11.39
CA ALA A 97 23.35 70.75 -10.79
C ALA A 97 23.32 72.10 -9.99
N PRO A 98 24.42 72.71 -9.46
CA PRO A 98 25.78 72.86 -10.01
C PRO A 98 26.93 72.32 -9.14
#